data_AF-A0A4R1FKY7-F1
#
_entry.id   AF-A0A4R1FKY7-F1
#
_cell.length_a   1.000
_cell.length_b   1.000
_cell.length_c   1.000
_cell.angle_alpha   90.00
_cell.angle_beta   90.00
_cell.angle_gamma   90.00
#
_symmetry.space_group_name_H-M   'P 1'
#
loop_
_entity.id
_entity.type
_entity.pdbx_description
1 polymer ?
#
loop_
_entity_poly.entity_id
_entity_poly.type
_entity_poly.pdbx_seq_one_letter_code
_entity_poly.pdbx_strand_id
1 'polypeptide(L)'
;MEFVYNLVVVTHLLGMAAVVGGYVASRPVVSELMVWGARAQLITGVILAGLASAIDSLGKDPDTTKLAVKLVVAVAVAAFAEMGRGDAKRGKQIDWMTDAAGGLAIVNVLVAVLWT
;
A
#
# COMPACT_ATOMS: atom_id res chain seq x y z
N MET A 1 -13.54 9.98 17.51
CA MET A 1 -12.68 9.03 16.75
C MET A 1 -12.42 9.46 15.31
N GLU A 2 -13.21 10.38 14.76
CA GLU A 2 -13.06 10.86 13.38
C GLU A 2 -11.70 11.50 13.09
N PHE A 3 -11.18 12.36 13.98
CA PHE A 3 -9.85 12.96 13.82
C PHE A 3 -8.75 11.89 13.68
N VAL A 4 -8.77 10.86 14.52
CA VAL A 4 -7.80 9.75 14.47
C VAL A 4 -7.96 8.99 13.15
N TYR A 5 -9.19 8.67 12.74
CA TYR A 5 -9.45 8.03 11.46
C TYR A 5 -8.87 8.84 10.29
N ASN A 6 -9.15 10.15 10.25
CA ASN A 6 -8.66 11.04 9.20
C ASN A 6 -7.13 11.16 9.22
N LEU A 7 -6.51 11.19 10.39
CA LEU A 7 -5.05 11.20 10.52
C LEU A 7 -4.42 9.92 9.95
N VAL A 8 -5.04 8.76 10.20
CA VAL A 8 -4.60 7.49 9.60
C VAL A 8 -4.84 7.48 8.10
N VAL A 9 -5.96 8.03 7.61
CA VAL A 9 -6.20 8.20 6.16
C VAL A 9 -5.11 9.04 5.51
N VAL A 10 -4.74 10.18 6.10
CA VAL A 10 -3.64 11.02 5.58
C VAL A 10 -2.34 10.22 5.54
N THR A 11 -1.99 9.54 6.63
CA THR A 11 -0.78 8.69 6.68
C THR A 11 -0.82 7.59 5.62
N HIS A 12 -1.99 6.97 5.40
CA HIS A 12 -2.20 5.98 4.36
C HIS A 12 -1.93 6.59 2.98
N LEU A 13 -2.53 7.74 2.65
CA LEU A 13 -2.31 8.42 1.38
C LEU A 13 -0.83 8.80 1.14
N LEU A 14 -0.12 9.26 2.18
CA LEU A 14 1.31 9.53 2.10
C LEU A 14 2.13 8.25 1.84
N GLY A 15 1.76 7.14 2.48
CA GLY A 15 2.37 5.83 2.21
C GLY A 15 2.13 5.36 0.77
N MET A 16 0.91 5.56 0.24
CA MET A 16 0.59 5.27 -1.16
C MET A 16 1.43 6.13 -2.11
N ALA A 17 1.52 7.43 -1.85
CA ALA A 17 2.35 8.34 -2.62
C ALA A 17 3.84 7.95 -2.60
N ALA A 18 4.35 7.47 -1.46
CA ALA A 18 5.72 6.98 -1.34
C ALA A 18 5.98 5.75 -2.23
N VAL A 19 5.03 4.79 -2.31
CA VAL A 19 5.18 3.62 -3.19
C VAL A 19 5.08 4.02 -4.66
N VAL A 20 4.01 4.72 -5.05
CA VAL A 20 3.76 5.06 -6.46
C VAL A 20 4.76 6.09 -6.97
N GLY A 21 5.06 7.13 -6.18
CA GLY A 21 6.07 8.13 -6.51
C GLY A 21 7.47 7.52 -6.53
N GLY A 22 7.81 6.69 -5.54
CA GLY A 22 9.07 5.95 -5.52
C GLY A 22 9.25 5.05 -6.74
N TYR A 23 8.18 4.37 -7.16
CA TYR A 23 8.16 3.57 -8.38
C TYR A 23 8.49 4.42 -9.61
N VAL A 24 7.75 5.51 -9.85
CA VAL A 24 7.98 6.36 -11.02
C VAL A 24 9.40 6.96 -11.02
N ALA A 25 9.90 7.37 -9.85
CA ALA A 25 11.18 8.07 -9.74
C ALA A 25 12.42 7.16 -9.73
N SER A 26 12.29 5.90 -9.29
CA SER A 26 13.46 5.05 -8.98
C SER A 26 13.62 3.83 -9.90
N ARG A 27 12.73 3.64 -10.87
CA ARG A 27 12.87 2.56 -11.86
C ARG A 27 14.25 2.57 -12.52
N PRO A 28 14.86 1.39 -12.77
CA PRO A 28 14.30 0.03 -12.57
C PRO A 28 14.55 -0.57 -11.17
N VAL A 29 14.99 0.23 -10.19
CA VAL A 29 15.38 -0.27 -8.86
C VAL A 29 14.30 0.01 -7.82
N VAL A 30 14.02 -0.95 -6.95
CA VAL A 30 13.19 -0.69 -5.78
C VAL A 30 13.94 0.23 -4.82
N SER A 31 13.40 1.44 -4.63
CA SER A 31 13.95 2.39 -3.67
C SER A 31 13.53 2.07 -2.24
N GLU A 32 14.29 2.59 -1.28
CA GLU A 32 13.95 2.48 0.14
C GLU A 32 12.61 3.17 0.46
N LEU A 33 12.29 4.23 -0.27
CA LEU A 33 11.00 4.92 -0.16
C LEU A 33 9.83 4.00 -0.51
N MET A 34 9.96 3.17 -1.55
CA MET A 34 8.92 2.19 -1.91
C MET A 34 8.70 1.16 -0.80
N VAL A 35 9.79 0.67 -0.17
CA VAL A 35 9.70 -0.31 0.92
C VAL A 35 8.98 0.28 2.14
N TRP A 36 9.40 1.47 2.58
CA TRP A 36 8.75 2.13 3.71
C TRP A 36 7.31 2.54 3.40
N GLY A 37 7.02 2.99 2.17
CA GLY A 37 5.67 3.26 1.70
C GLY A 37 4.78 2.02 1.76
N ALA A 38 5.28 0.86 1.33
CA ALA A 38 4.53 -0.39 1.31
C ALA A 38 4.23 -0.89 2.74
N ARG A 39 5.21 -0.80 3.65
CA ARG A 39 5.01 -1.07 5.09
C ARG A 39 3.95 -0.16 5.70
N ALA A 40 4.06 1.14 5.44
CA ALA A 40 3.11 2.13 5.94
C ALA A 40 1.69 1.83 5.41
N GLN A 41 1.56 1.49 4.13
CA GLN A 41 0.30 1.09 3.50
C GLN A 41 -0.35 -0.13 4.17
N LEU A 42 0.43 -1.17 4.45
CA LEU A 42 -0.08 -2.36 5.15
C LEU A 42 -0.58 -2.02 6.56
N ILE A 43 0.26 -1.35 7.36
CA ILE A 43 -0.05 -1.03 8.75
C ILE A 43 -1.27 -0.11 8.83
N THR A 44 -1.25 1.00 8.10
CA THR A 44 -2.35 1.95 8.10
C THR A 44 -3.63 1.37 7.48
N GLY A 45 -3.51 0.50 6.46
CA GLY A 45 -4.65 -0.18 5.86
C GLY A 45 -5.39 -1.10 6.84
N VAL A 46 -4.65 -1.89 7.62
CA VAL A 46 -5.22 -2.74 8.67
C VAL A 46 -5.84 -1.91 9.80
N ILE A 47 -5.21 -0.79 10.18
CA ILE A 47 -5.79 0.11 11.18
C ILE A 47 -7.09 0.73 10.66
N LEU A 48 -7.12 1.22 9.41
CA LEU A 48 -8.32 1.80 8.81
C LEU A 48 -9.46 0.79 8.68
N ALA A 49 -9.14 -0.47 8.31
CA ALA A 49 -10.08 -1.58 8.30
C ALA A 49 -10.74 -1.78 9.67
N GLY A 50 -9.92 -1.87 10.72
CA GLY A 50 -10.40 -2.06 12.09
C GLY A 50 -11.23 -0.87 12.58
N LEU A 51 -10.75 0.36 12.38
CA LEU A 51 -11.49 1.57 12.77
C LEU A 51 -12.83 1.68 12.04
N ALA A 52 -12.85 1.41 10.72
CA ALA A 52 -14.07 1.47 9.93
C ALA A 52 -15.10 0.40 10.32
N SER A 53 -14.66 -0.79 10.72
CA SER A 53 -15.55 -1.91 11.03
C SER A 53 -16.00 -1.98 12.50
N ALA A 54 -15.24 -1.39 13.42
CA ALA A 54 -15.48 -1.54 14.86
C ALA A 54 -16.07 -0.29 15.54
N ILE A 55 -16.18 0.83 14.83
CA ILE A 55 -16.62 2.10 15.42
C ILE A 55 -17.92 2.57 14.74
N ASP A 56 -19.06 2.21 15.33
CA ASP A 56 -20.39 2.57 14.82
C ASP A 56 -20.55 4.09 14.62
N SER A 57 -19.97 4.91 15.51
CA SER A 57 -20.03 6.38 15.41
C SER A 57 -19.32 6.96 14.17
N LEU A 58 -18.56 6.17 13.41
CA LEU A 58 -17.99 6.59 12.13
C LEU A 58 -18.96 6.39 10.95
N GLY A 59 -20.07 5.66 11.14
CA GLY A 59 -21.11 5.44 10.12
C GLY A 59 -20.56 4.78 8.84
N LYS A 60 -19.58 3.89 8.96
CA LYS A 60 -18.96 3.22 7.81
C LYS A 60 -19.42 1.78 7.70
N ASP A 61 -19.91 1.40 6.52
CA ASP A 61 -20.16 0.01 6.13
C ASP A 61 -19.17 -0.40 5.04
N PRO A 62 -17.93 -0.80 5.40
CA PRO A 62 -16.94 -1.19 4.41
C PRO A 62 -17.31 -2.52 3.74
N ASP A 63 -17.28 -2.55 2.41
CA ASP A 63 -17.33 -3.80 1.66
C ASP A 63 -16.15 -4.69 2.06
N THR A 64 -16.46 -5.78 2.77
CA THR A 64 -15.48 -6.72 3.30
C THR A 64 -14.71 -7.42 2.18
N THR A 65 -15.34 -7.65 1.03
CA THR A 65 -14.70 -8.24 -0.15
C THR A 65 -13.67 -7.29 -0.74
N LYS A 66 -14.07 -6.03 -0.98
CA LYS A 66 -13.16 -4.97 -1.43
C LYS A 66 -11.98 -4.81 -0.48
N LEU A 67 -12.22 -4.87 0.83
CA LEU A 67 -11.18 -4.75 1.83
C LEU A 67 -10.20 -5.94 1.82
N ALA A 68 -10.71 -7.17 1.68
CA ALA A 68 -9.89 -8.37 1.57
C ALA A 68 -9.00 -8.34 0.31
N VAL A 69 -9.56 -7.95 -0.85
CA VAL A 69 -8.81 -7.79 -2.10
C VAL A 69 -7.68 -6.77 -1.92
N LYS A 70 -7.99 -5.60 -1.35
CA LYS A 70 -6.96 -4.57 -1.11
C LYS A 70 -5.86 -5.03 -0.19
N LEU A 71 -6.18 -5.81 0.83
CA LEU A 71 -5.20 -6.38 1.76
C LEU A 71 -4.27 -7.35 1.04
N VAL A 72 -4.81 -8.28 0.24
CA VAL A 72 -4.01 -9.24 -0.54
C VAL A 72 -3.06 -8.51 -1.50
N VAL A 73 -3.57 -7.52 -2.23
CA VAL A 73 -2.74 -6.73 -3.15
C VAL A 73 -1.65 -5.96 -2.39
N ALA A 74 -1.99 -5.34 -1.25
CA ALA A 74 -1.01 -4.62 -0.44
C ALA A 74 0.10 -5.54 0.10
N VAL A 75 -0.22 -6.79 0.48
CA VAL A 75 0.78 -7.78 0.90
C VAL A 75 1.70 -8.15 -0.26
N ALA A 76 1.16 -8.34 -1.46
CA ALA A 76 1.96 -8.61 -2.65
C ALA A 76 2.91 -7.44 -2.97
N VAL A 77 2.43 -6.19 -2.90
CA VAL A 77 3.25 -4.97 -3.07
C VAL A 77 4.42 -4.96 -2.09
N ALA A 78 4.16 -5.19 -0.80
CA ALA A 78 5.21 -5.20 0.22
C ALA A 78 6.20 -6.35 -0.02
N ALA A 79 5.73 -7.54 -0.36
CA ALA A 79 6.60 -8.68 -0.66
C ALA A 79 7.56 -8.37 -1.82
N PHE A 80 7.06 -7.87 -2.95
CA PHE A 80 7.91 -7.52 -4.09
C PHE A 80 8.86 -6.35 -3.78
N ALA A 81 8.42 -5.35 -3.01
CA ALA A 81 9.29 -4.25 -2.61
C ALA A 81 10.44 -4.74 -1.70
N GLU A 82 10.15 -5.56 -0.70
CA GLU A 82 11.15 -6.11 0.23
C GLU A 82 12.14 -7.03 -0.48
N MET A 83 11.64 -7.95 -1.31
CA MET A 83 12.48 -8.87 -2.09
C MET A 83 13.34 -8.10 -3.09
N GLY A 84 12.75 -7.19 -3.87
CA GLY A 84 13.47 -6.42 -4.88
C GLY A 84 14.56 -5.54 -4.27
N ARG A 85 14.28 -4.89 -3.11
CA ARG A 85 15.30 -4.12 -2.38
C ARG A 85 16.37 -5.03 -1.79
N GLY A 86 15.98 -6.17 -1.22
CA GLY A 86 16.89 -7.16 -0.64
C GLY A 86 17.86 -7.74 -1.66
N ASP A 87 17.37 -8.07 -2.85
CA ASP A 87 18.18 -8.62 -3.94
C ASP A 87 19.08 -7.56 -4.56
N ALA A 88 18.58 -6.33 -4.74
CA ALA A 88 19.41 -5.20 -5.18
C ALA A 88 20.59 -4.93 -4.22
N LYS A 89 20.37 -5.00 -2.91
CA LYS A 89 21.44 -4.87 -1.90
C LYS A 89 22.51 -5.97 -1.98
N ARG A 90 22.17 -7.13 -2.55
CA ARG A 90 23.08 -8.26 -2.78
C ARG A 90 23.72 -8.24 -4.17
N GLY A 91 23.56 -7.16 -4.93
CA GLY A 91 24.05 -7.05 -6.31
C GLY A 91 23.27 -7.88 -7.33
N LYS A 92 22.07 -8.37 -6.96
CA LYS A 92 21.17 -9.11 -7.84
C LYS A 92 19.96 -8.25 -8.16
N GLN A 93 20.07 -7.39 -9.17
CA GLN A 93 18.94 -6.57 -9.56
C GLN A 93 17.95 -7.37 -10.41
N ILE A 94 16.68 -7.36 -10.00
CA ILE A 94 15.58 -8.02 -10.69
C ILE A 94 14.55 -6.94 -11.06
N ASP A 95 14.70 -6.38 -12.26
CA ASP A 95 13.97 -5.17 -12.70
C ASP A 95 12.44 -5.32 -12.61
N TRP A 96 11.91 -6.51 -12.95
CA TRP A 96 10.47 -6.75 -12.96
C TRP A 96 9.84 -6.64 -11.57
N MET A 97 10.60 -6.80 -10.47
CA MET A 97 10.08 -6.65 -9.11
C MET A 97 9.68 -5.20 -8.82
N THR A 98 10.38 -4.23 -9.41
CA THR A 98 10.04 -2.80 -9.29
C THR A 98 8.72 -2.50 -9.99
N ASP A 99 8.52 -3.04 -11.20
CA ASP A 99 7.27 -2.93 -11.95
C ASP A 99 6.12 -3.68 -11.28
N ALA A 100 6.37 -4.86 -10.70
CA ALA A 100 5.38 -5.61 -9.95
C ALA A 100 4.91 -4.84 -8.71
N ALA A 101 5.84 -4.33 -7.89
CA ALA A 101 5.50 -3.57 -6.68
C ALA A 101 4.75 -2.27 -7.02
N GLY A 102 5.26 -1.48 -7.97
CA GLY A 102 4.65 -0.22 -8.37
C GLY A 102 3.31 -0.40 -9.10
N GLY A 103 3.26 -1.34 -10.05
CA GLY A 103 2.06 -1.67 -10.81
C GLY A 103 0.94 -2.19 -9.92
N LEU A 104 1.23 -3.12 -9.00
CA LEU A 104 0.23 -3.59 -8.04
C LEU A 104 -0.22 -2.49 -7.08
N ALA A 105 0.64 -1.55 -6.70
CA ALA A 105 0.23 -0.40 -5.89
C ALA A 105 -0.77 0.49 -6.64
N ILE A 106 -0.55 0.74 -7.93
CA ILE A 106 -1.49 1.46 -8.79
C ILE A 106 -2.81 0.68 -8.92
N VAL A 107 -2.76 -0.63 -9.15
CA VAL A 107 -3.96 -1.49 -9.18
C VAL A 107 -4.72 -1.39 -7.86
N ASN A 108 -4.04 -1.37 -6.71
CA ASN A 108 -4.68 -1.23 -5.40
C ASN A 108 -5.42 0.11 -5.24
N VAL A 109 -4.87 1.19 -5.81
CA VAL A 109 -5.53 2.50 -5.88
C VAL A 109 -6.78 2.44 -6.77
N LEU A 110 -6.68 1.80 -7.94
CA LEU A 110 -7.82 1.62 -8.83
C LEU A 110 -8.94 0.82 -8.14
N VAL A 111 -8.61 -0.28 -7.45
CA VAL A 111 -9.58 -1.03 -6.63
C VAL A 111 -10.19 -0.14 -5.55
N ALA A 112 -9.40 0.69 -4.88
CA ALA A 112 -9.91 1.60 -3.86
C ALA A 112 -10.96 2.57 -4.39
N VAL A 113 -10.74 3.13 -5.58
CA VAL A 113 -11.54 4.24 -6.13
C VAL A 113 -12.65 3.78 -7.07
N LEU A 114 -12.41 2.77 -7.91
CA LEU A 114 -13.30 2.37 -9.01
C LEU A 114 -14.23 1.20 -8.67
N TRP A 115 -13.99 0.46 -7.58
CA TRP A 115 -14.87 -0.64 -7.16
C TRP A 115 -16.14 -0.10 -6.49
N THR A 116 -17.29 -0.39 -7.11
CA THR A 116 -18.65 0.00 -6.71
C THR A 116 -19.52 -1.19 -6.34
#